data_AF-A0A2S4WLU3-F1
#
_entry.id   AF-A0A2S4WLU3-F1
#
_cell.length_a   1.000
_cell.length_b   1.000
_cell.length_c   1.000
_cell.angle_alpha   90.00
_cell.angle_beta   90.00
_cell.angle_gamma   90.00
#
_symmetry.space_group_name_H-M   'P 1'
#
loop_
_entity.id
_entity.type
_entity.pdbx_description
1 polymer ?
#
loop_
_entity_poly.entity_id
_entity_poly.type
_entity_poly.pdbx_seq_one_letter_code
_entity_poly.pdbx_strand_id
1 'polypeptide(L)'
;MKELLCGVLAATFLCSIVVSSPSSHHQGPKLHRSNRQMRQVPKPPNHSKKSVNTGLSSTNLNVNGIAVGFLPALSEPIQPNTPLDINNRIGAPMSVMGSYIQLYAKDTNLVEVDWQLPTYRQLVGWPVWEIAMMPVEGLEKVTPEIANNIARKMQMLNAQGITVWLRFAHEMNGDWYPWGQKPALFLEKWRLVTSAVRSVAPKTLMLWAPNSGFGKGNDALLGGYARYWPGDEWVDMIGLSFYHYGGLERVNVLPAPTEAQDTIKEFAKLYGSKNHDRPVVLAETAAAYTRSLDGRPAPGTANERDIKLAWMSQLLSRSMAEAVPELKAIVWVGKRSII
;
A
#
# COMPACT_ATOMS: atom_id res chain seq x y z
N MET A 1 5.59 49.37 25.58
CA MET A 1 6.84 49.01 24.87
C MET A 1 6.87 47.49 24.74
N LYS A 2 6.63 47.00 23.51
CA LYS A 2 7.02 45.70 22.91
C LYS A 2 6.76 44.42 23.72
N GLU A 3 5.74 43.62 23.37
CA GLU A 3 5.78 42.51 22.37
C GLU A 3 6.66 41.33 22.87
N LEU A 4 6.25 40.04 22.87
CA LEU A 4 5.55 39.32 21.81
C LEU A 4 5.06 37.92 22.32
N LEU A 5 3.77 37.62 22.08
CA LEU A 5 3.08 36.34 21.77
C LEU A 5 3.15 35.08 22.69
N CYS A 6 2.07 34.88 23.46
CA CYS A 6 1.21 33.68 23.41
C CYS A 6 0.22 33.85 22.22
N GLY A 7 -0.40 32.89 21.54
CA GLY A 7 -0.70 31.47 21.75
C GLY A 7 -2.07 31.19 21.10
N VAL A 8 -2.39 29.90 20.92
CA VAL A 8 -3.75 29.31 20.90
C VAL A 8 -4.49 29.10 19.56
N LEU A 9 -4.60 27.80 19.24
CA LEU A 9 -5.75 26.98 18.78
C LEU A 9 -7.15 27.62 18.52
N ALA A 10 -7.70 27.18 17.37
CA ALA A 10 -9.06 26.70 17.09
C ALA A 10 -10.29 27.58 17.36
N ALA A 11 -11.06 27.85 16.29
CA ALA A 11 -12.53 27.75 16.29
C ALA A 11 -13.11 27.80 14.86
N THR A 12 -13.94 26.81 14.53
CA THR A 12 -14.96 26.83 13.46
C THR A 12 -16.24 27.48 14.00
N PHE A 13 -16.91 28.35 13.24
CA PHE A 13 -18.37 28.29 12.97
C PHE A 13 -18.81 29.32 11.93
N LEU A 14 -19.84 28.93 11.17
CA LEU A 14 -20.51 29.66 10.09
C LEU A 14 -21.15 30.99 10.52
N CYS A 15 -21.18 31.95 9.61
CA CYS A 15 -22.26 32.94 9.53
C CYS A 15 -22.57 33.30 8.07
N SER A 16 -23.83 33.13 7.70
CA SER A 16 -24.40 33.47 6.39
C SER A 16 -24.64 34.97 6.29
N ILE A 17 -24.21 35.62 5.21
CA ILE A 17 -24.80 36.88 4.75
C ILE A 17 -24.95 36.83 3.23
N VAL A 18 -26.20 36.95 2.79
CA VAL A 18 -26.63 37.19 1.42
C VAL A 18 -26.45 38.68 1.12
N VAL A 19 -25.72 39.02 0.06
CA VAL A 19 -25.86 40.32 -0.62
C VAL A 19 -25.85 40.09 -2.12
N SER A 20 -26.87 40.63 -2.77
CA SER A 20 -27.23 40.54 -4.18
C SER A 20 -26.57 41.63 -5.04
N SER A 21 -25.97 41.22 -6.18
CA SER A 21 -25.92 41.86 -7.53
C SER A 21 -25.34 43.30 -7.71
N PRO A 22 -24.88 43.74 -8.91
CA PRO A 22 -25.13 43.19 -10.25
C PRO A 22 -23.91 43.05 -11.20
N SER A 23 -24.22 42.37 -12.31
CA SER A 23 -23.45 42.10 -13.53
C SER A 23 -22.75 43.30 -14.19
N SER A 24 -21.51 43.10 -14.63
CA SER A 24 -20.93 43.82 -15.77
C SER A 24 -20.01 42.92 -16.60
N HIS A 25 -20.29 42.89 -17.91
CA HIS A 25 -19.53 42.19 -18.93
C HIS A 25 -18.20 42.89 -19.22
N HIS A 26 -17.07 42.21 -19.02
CA HIS A 26 -15.80 42.57 -19.66
C HIS A 26 -15.12 41.33 -20.25
N GLN A 27 -15.02 41.33 -21.58
CA GLN A 27 -14.28 40.33 -22.36
C GLN A 27 -12.78 40.65 -22.28
N GLY A 28 -12.01 39.79 -21.62
CA GLY A 28 -10.54 39.78 -21.69
C GLY A 28 -10.01 38.97 -22.89
N PRO A 29 -8.80 39.26 -23.38
CA PRO A 29 -8.27 38.72 -24.63
C PRO A 29 -7.95 37.21 -24.57
N LYS A 30 -8.24 36.53 -25.68
CA LYS A 30 -8.07 35.09 -25.89
C LYS A 30 -6.58 34.68 -25.84
N LEU A 31 -6.18 33.90 -24.83
CA LEU A 31 -4.91 33.17 -24.87
C LEU A 31 -5.06 31.91 -25.76
N HIS A 32 -4.24 31.83 -26.81
CA HIS A 32 -4.06 30.61 -27.60
C HIS A 32 -3.42 29.51 -26.73
N ARG A 33 -4.20 28.47 -26.40
CA ARG A 33 -3.66 27.20 -25.89
C ARG A 33 -3.06 26.41 -27.06
N SER A 34 -1.77 26.12 -26.99
CA SER A 34 -1.13 25.14 -27.86
C SER A 34 -1.59 23.74 -27.47
N ASN A 35 -2.23 23.03 -28.40
CA ASN A 35 -2.62 21.64 -28.25
C ASN A 35 -1.37 20.74 -28.38
N ARG A 36 -0.71 20.45 -27.27
CA ARG A 36 0.16 19.27 -27.18
C ARG A 36 -0.74 18.06 -26.95
N GLN A 37 -1.10 17.36 -28.03
CA GLN A 37 -1.76 16.06 -27.93
C GLN A 37 -0.88 15.12 -27.10
N MET A 38 -1.31 14.81 -25.87
CA MET A 38 -0.77 13.67 -25.13
C MET A 38 -1.05 12.43 -25.97
N ARG A 39 0.00 11.78 -26.48
CA ARG A 39 -0.12 10.45 -27.09
C ARG A 39 -0.77 9.53 -26.06
N GLN A 40 -1.97 9.05 -26.36
CA GLN A 40 -2.62 8.03 -25.54
C GLN A 40 -1.73 6.78 -25.52
N VAL A 41 -1.40 6.31 -24.32
CA VAL A 41 -0.73 5.01 -24.13
C VAL A 41 -1.67 3.94 -24.69
N PRO A 42 -1.21 3.05 -25.58
CA PRO A 42 -2.05 1.99 -26.16
C PRO A 42 -2.69 1.14 -25.07
N LYS A 43 -3.98 0.83 -25.24
CA LYS A 43 -4.71 -0.05 -24.32
C LYS A 43 -4.10 -1.46 -24.40
N PRO A 44 -3.75 -2.10 -23.27
CA PRO A 44 -3.16 -3.43 -23.29
C PRO A 44 -4.15 -4.47 -23.84
N PRO A 45 -3.67 -5.60 -24.38
CA PRO A 45 -4.52 -6.66 -24.89
C PRO A 45 -5.48 -7.18 -23.81
N ASN A 46 -6.67 -7.56 -24.25
CA ASN A 46 -7.80 -7.95 -23.41
C ASN A 46 -7.43 -9.18 -22.57
N HIS A 47 -7.30 -9.03 -21.24
CA HIS A 47 -7.09 -10.17 -20.36
C HIS A 47 -8.36 -11.03 -20.35
N SER A 48 -8.26 -12.28 -20.81
CA SER A 48 -9.32 -13.27 -20.62
C SER A 48 -9.58 -13.47 -19.13
N LYS A 49 -10.85 -13.71 -18.75
CA LYS A 49 -11.37 -14.04 -17.40
C LYS A 49 -10.76 -15.31 -16.74
N LYS A 50 -9.44 -15.46 -16.75
CA LYS A 50 -8.73 -16.51 -16.00
C LYS A 50 -8.44 -15.97 -14.61
N SER A 51 -8.74 -16.77 -13.59
CA SER A 51 -8.39 -16.48 -12.20
C SER A 51 -6.90 -16.13 -12.09
N VAL A 52 -6.58 -15.03 -11.41
CA VAL A 52 -5.20 -14.60 -11.17
C VAL A 52 -4.48 -15.64 -10.32
N ASN A 53 -3.39 -16.22 -10.83
CA ASN A 53 -2.52 -17.07 -10.03
C ASN A 53 -1.61 -16.18 -9.17
N THR A 54 -1.90 -16.13 -7.87
CA THR A 54 -1.17 -15.28 -6.91
C THR A 54 0.23 -15.80 -6.57
N GLY A 55 0.53 -17.07 -6.89
CA GLY A 55 1.78 -17.74 -6.47
C GLY A 55 1.84 -18.13 -4.99
N LEU A 56 0.74 -17.96 -4.24
CA LEU A 56 0.67 -18.40 -2.85
C LEU A 56 0.67 -19.94 -2.78
N SER A 57 1.55 -20.48 -1.94
CA SER A 57 1.57 -21.91 -1.64
C SER A 57 0.70 -22.23 -0.43
N SER A 58 -0.13 -23.27 -0.54
CA SER A 58 -0.91 -23.80 0.59
C SER A 58 -0.06 -24.54 1.63
N THR A 59 1.20 -24.86 1.32
CA THR A 59 2.15 -25.47 2.25
C THR A 59 2.86 -24.46 3.14
N ASN A 60 2.77 -23.16 2.81
CA ASN A 60 3.36 -22.09 3.62
C ASN A 60 2.33 -21.62 4.66
N LEU A 61 2.78 -20.74 5.57
CA LEU A 61 1.98 -20.24 6.68
C LEU A 61 0.65 -19.65 6.19
N ASN A 62 -0.42 -20.34 6.56
CA ASN A 62 -1.79 -20.02 6.20
C ASN A 62 -2.70 -20.36 7.38
N VAL A 63 -3.65 -19.48 7.66
CA VAL A 63 -4.66 -19.69 8.71
C VAL A 63 -6.03 -19.42 8.12
N ASN A 64 -6.92 -20.41 8.20
CA ASN A 64 -8.29 -20.34 7.66
C ASN A 64 -8.35 -19.92 6.18
N GLY A 65 -7.38 -20.33 5.36
CA GLY A 65 -7.31 -20.00 3.94
C GLY A 65 -6.63 -18.66 3.64
N ILE A 66 -6.24 -17.89 4.66
CA ILE A 66 -5.54 -16.61 4.53
C ILE A 66 -4.04 -16.83 4.70
N ALA A 67 -3.27 -16.54 3.66
CA ALA A 67 -1.83 -16.62 3.69
C ALA A 67 -1.22 -15.51 4.57
N VAL A 68 -0.16 -15.83 5.30
CA VAL A 68 0.49 -14.88 6.21
C VAL A 68 1.92 -14.60 5.75
N GLY A 69 2.19 -13.32 5.53
CA GLY A 69 3.51 -12.81 5.17
C GLY A 69 4.02 -11.77 6.15
N PHE A 70 5.26 -11.35 5.93
CA PHE A 70 5.93 -10.38 6.79
C PHE A 70 6.76 -9.41 5.97
N LEU A 71 6.79 -8.15 6.38
CA LEU A 71 7.76 -7.13 5.99
C LEU A 71 8.86 -7.12 7.08
N PRO A 72 9.99 -7.82 6.88
CA PRO A 72 11.04 -7.90 7.88
C PRO A 72 11.70 -6.54 8.11
N ALA A 73 12.08 -6.26 9.34
CA ALA A 73 12.76 -5.01 9.69
C ALA A 73 14.28 -5.19 9.66
N LEU A 74 14.84 -5.46 8.47
CA LEU A 74 16.25 -5.85 8.25
C LEU A 74 17.30 -4.93 8.91
N SER A 75 16.97 -3.65 9.12
CA SER A 75 17.86 -2.65 9.73
C SER A 75 17.68 -2.48 11.25
N GLU A 76 16.71 -3.15 11.86
CA GLU A 76 16.48 -3.08 13.31
C GLU A 76 17.51 -3.94 14.07
N PRO A 77 18.05 -3.48 15.20
CA PRO A 77 19.08 -4.21 15.94
C PRO A 77 18.54 -5.42 16.73
N ILE A 78 17.22 -5.55 16.87
CA ILE A 78 16.58 -6.54 17.74
C ILE A 78 15.87 -7.60 16.90
N GLN A 79 16.17 -8.86 17.17
CA GLN A 79 15.55 -10.02 16.53
C GLN A 79 14.13 -10.32 17.05
N PRO A 80 13.27 -10.96 16.24
CA PRO A 80 13.51 -11.36 14.84
C PRO A 80 13.39 -10.16 13.89
N ASN A 81 14.40 -9.97 13.05
CA ASN A 81 14.48 -8.84 12.11
C ASN A 81 14.72 -9.30 10.65
N THR A 82 15.20 -10.53 10.44
CA THR A 82 15.33 -11.16 9.12
C THR A 82 14.15 -12.09 8.80
N PRO A 83 13.86 -12.35 7.51
CA PRO A 83 12.87 -13.36 7.12
C PRO A 83 13.10 -14.74 7.75
N LEU A 84 14.36 -15.18 7.83
CA LEU A 84 14.69 -16.50 8.36
C LEU A 84 14.46 -16.56 9.87
N ASP A 85 14.80 -15.51 10.61
CA ASP A 85 14.51 -15.43 12.06
C ASP A 85 13.00 -15.47 12.33
N ILE A 86 12.22 -14.79 11.50
CA ILE A 86 10.75 -14.81 11.59
C ILE A 86 10.22 -16.23 11.35
N ASN A 87 10.66 -16.90 10.28
CA ASN A 87 10.27 -18.29 10.01
C ASN A 87 10.66 -19.23 11.15
N ASN A 88 11.86 -19.10 11.70
CA ASN A 88 12.35 -19.91 12.82
C ASN A 88 11.54 -19.65 14.09
N ARG A 89 11.15 -18.39 14.34
CA ARG A 89 10.35 -18.02 15.51
C ARG A 89 8.91 -18.54 15.42
N ILE A 90 8.32 -18.52 14.23
CA ILE A 90 6.95 -18.99 13.99
C ILE A 90 6.91 -20.52 13.86
N GLY A 91 7.99 -21.14 13.37
CA GLY A 91 8.06 -22.57 13.08
C GLY A 91 7.41 -22.96 11.75
N ALA A 92 7.20 -22.02 10.83
CA ALA A 92 6.63 -22.27 9.50
C ALA A 92 7.21 -21.30 8.46
N PRO A 93 7.32 -21.71 7.18
CA PRO A 93 7.68 -20.80 6.10
C PRO A 93 6.61 -19.73 5.91
N MET A 94 6.97 -18.45 5.92
CA MET A 94 6.05 -17.38 5.52
C MET A 94 5.52 -17.58 4.10
N SER A 95 4.34 -17.07 3.82
CA SER A 95 3.74 -17.14 2.49
C SER A 95 4.15 -15.98 1.58
N VAL A 96 4.43 -14.82 2.17
CA VAL A 96 4.86 -13.61 1.45
C VAL A 96 6.03 -12.97 2.21
N MET A 97 7.12 -12.68 1.51
CA MET A 97 8.18 -11.80 1.97
C MET A 97 7.94 -10.42 1.38
N GLY A 98 7.65 -9.44 2.22
CA GLY A 98 7.55 -8.04 1.80
C GLY A 98 8.90 -7.32 1.87
N SER A 99 9.12 -6.39 0.95
CA SER A 99 10.28 -5.50 0.93
C SER A 99 9.91 -4.09 0.51
N TYR A 100 10.56 -3.10 1.12
CA TYR A 100 10.65 -1.76 0.57
C TYR A 100 11.91 -1.65 -0.28
N ILE A 101 11.78 -1.12 -1.50
CA ILE A 101 12.89 -0.88 -2.42
C ILE A 101 12.82 0.57 -2.87
N GLN A 102 13.88 1.33 -2.62
CA GLN A 102 13.96 2.74 -2.99
C GLN A 102 14.34 2.87 -4.46
N LEU A 103 13.50 3.58 -5.21
CA LEU A 103 13.68 3.84 -6.62
C LEU A 103 14.32 5.22 -6.82
N TYR A 104 15.60 5.21 -7.16
CA TYR A 104 16.34 6.40 -7.58
C TYR A 104 16.50 6.41 -9.10
N ALA A 105 16.40 7.59 -9.72
CA ALA A 105 16.57 7.77 -11.16
C ALA A 105 17.98 7.36 -11.63
N LYS A 106 18.99 7.53 -10.77
CA LYS A 106 20.37 7.13 -11.06
C LYS A 106 20.64 5.64 -10.86
N ASP A 107 19.77 4.93 -10.15
CA ASP A 107 19.92 3.49 -9.93
C ASP A 107 19.25 2.74 -11.07
N THR A 108 19.99 2.55 -12.16
CA THR A 108 19.49 1.87 -13.35
C THR A 108 19.30 0.37 -13.15
N ASN A 109 19.88 -0.20 -12.10
CA ASN A 109 19.90 -1.64 -11.86
C ASN A 109 19.09 -2.09 -10.65
N LEU A 110 18.47 -1.18 -9.87
CA LEU A 110 17.71 -1.50 -8.68
C LEU A 110 18.55 -2.35 -7.70
N VAL A 111 19.74 -1.85 -7.35
CA VAL A 111 20.77 -2.62 -6.62
C VAL A 111 20.29 -3.14 -5.28
N GLU A 112 19.33 -2.46 -4.65
CA GLU A 112 18.74 -2.89 -3.38
C GLU A 112 17.99 -4.24 -3.51
N VAL A 113 17.42 -4.54 -4.69
CA VAL A 113 16.85 -5.87 -4.97
C VAL A 113 17.93 -6.95 -4.94
N ASP A 114 19.11 -6.65 -5.49
CA ASP A 114 20.23 -7.59 -5.53
C ASP A 114 20.81 -7.83 -4.13
N TRP A 115 20.77 -6.81 -3.26
CA TRP A 115 21.19 -6.95 -1.85
C TRP A 115 20.26 -7.86 -1.04
N GLN A 116 18.96 -7.85 -1.32
CA GLN A 116 17.98 -8.65 -0.58
C GLN A 116 17.82 -10.08 -1.15
N LEU A 117 18.19 -10.31 -2.41
CA LEU A 117 18.03 -11.60 -3.09
C LEU A 117 18.73 -12.79 -2.38
N PRO A 118 19.96 -12.67 -1.85
CA PRO A 118 20.58 -13.75 -1.08
C PRO A 118 19.76 -14.16 0.14
N THR A 119 19.19 -13.20 0.87
CA THR A 119 18.32 -13.46 2.03
C THR A 119 17.03 -14.14 1.60
N TYR A 120 16.41 -13.68 0.51
CA TYR A 120 15.22 -14.33 -0.06
C TYR A 120 15.49 -15.81 -0.42
N ARG A 121 16.63 -16.10 -1.06
CA ARG A 121 16.99 -17.47 -1.50
C ARG A 121 17.19 -18.47 -0.37
N GLN A 122 17.37 -18.02 0.86
CA GLN A 122 17.47 -18.90 2.03
C GLN A 122 16.09 -19.38 2.51
N LEU A 123 15.00 -18.78 2.02
CA LEU A 123 13.66 -19.09 2.50
C LEU A 123 13.12 -20.37 1.88
N VAL A 124 12.86 -21.36 2.74
CA VAL A 124 12.07 -22.54 2.41
C VAL A 124 10.66 -22.12 1.98
N GLY A 125 10.04 -22.91 1.10
CA GLY A 125 8.67 -22.67 0.65
C GLY A 125 8.52 -21.61 -0.43
N TRP A 126 9.62 -20.98 -0.88
CA TRP A 126 9.63 -20.00 -1.98
C TRP A 126 8.47 -19.00 -1.88
N PRO A 127 8.39 -18.21 -0.79
CA PRO A 127 7.31 -17.25 -0.61
C PRO A 127 7.20 -16.31 -1.81
N VAL A 128 6.01 -15.78 -2.04
CA VAL A 128 5.89 -14.65 -2.96
C VAL A 128 6.76 -13.50 -2.45
N TRP A 129 7.45 -12.82 -3.37
CA TRP A 129 8.13 -11.57 -3.04
C TRP A 129 7.23 -10.37 -3.35
N GLU A 130 6.69 -9.73 -2.32
CA GLU A 130 5.99 -8.46 -2.46
C GLU A 130 6.99 -7.30 -2.39
N ILE A 131 7.11 -6.53 -3.47
CA ILE A 131 8.07 -5.43 -3.58
C ILE A 131 7.31 -4.10 -3.63
N ALA A 132 7.40 -3.33 -2.55
CA ALA A 132 7.00 -1.94 -2.51
C ALA A 132 8.08 -1.08 -3.20
N MET A 133 7.85 -0.72 -4.46
CA MET A 133 8.78 0.09 -5.26
C MET A 133 8.49 1.58 -5.03
N MET A 134 9.41 2.27 -4.34
CA MET A 134 9.21 3.61 -3.78
C MET A 134 9.93 4.68 -4.59
N PRO A 135 9.26 5.49 -5.43
CA PRO A 135 9.88 6.60 -6.16
C PRO A 135 10.24 7.76 -5.22
N VAL A 136 11.31 7.58 -4.44
CA VAL A 136 11.72 8.50 -3.36
C VAL A 136 12.12 9.89 -3.86
N GLU A 137 12.44 10.04 -5.15
CA GLU A 137 12.69 11.34 -5.79
C GLU A 137 11.43 11.95 -6.46
N GLY A 138 10.26 11.35 -6.25
CA GLY A 138 8.97 11.77 -6.82
C GLY A 138 8.60 11.05 -8.12
N LEU A 139 7.30 11.07 -8.46
CA LEU A 139 6.76 10.41 -9.66
C LEU A 139 7.28 11.03 -10.96
N GLU A 140 7.68 12.30 -10.93
CA GLU A 140 8.22 13.04 -12.08
C GLU A 140 9.51 12.42 -12.61
N LYS A 141 10.25 11.71 -11.75
CA LYS A 141 11.49 11.00 -12.10
C LYS A 141 11.26 9.63 -12.71
N VAL A 142 10.02 9.12 -12.68
CA VAL A 142 9.65 7.84 -13.29
C VAL A 142 9.45 8.04 -14.80
N THR A 143 10.55 7.95 -15.54
CA THR A 143 10.59 8.01 -17.01
C THR A 143 10.32 6.64 -17.63
N PRO A 144 10.09 6.55 -18.95
CA PRO A 144 10.00 5.26 -19.63
C PRO A 144 11.25 4.37 -19.46
N GLU A 145 12.43 4.98 -19.34
CA GLU A 145 13.67 4.26 -19.06
C GLU A 145 13.65 3.61 -17.68
N ILE A 146 13.22 4.35 -16.65
CA ILE A 146 13.07 3.82 -15.28
C ILE A 146 12.02 2.72 -15.24
N ALA A 147 10.88 2.88 -15.92
CA ALA A 147 9.87 1.83 -16.02
C ALA A 147 10.43 0.55 -16.66
N ASN A 148 11.28 0.68 -17.69
CA ASN A 148 11.97 -0.45 -18.30
C ASN A 148 13.04 -1.08 -17.38
N ASN A 149 13.73 -0.30 -16.55
CA ASN A 149 14.65 -0.83 -15.53
C ASN A 149 13.90 -1.70 -14.52
N ILE A 150 12.76 -1.21 -14.02
CA ILE A 150 11.86 -2.00 -13.15
C ILE A 150 11.47 -3.30 -13.85
N ALA A 151 10.94 -3.21 -15.07
CA ALA A 151 10.47 -4.37 -15.82
C ALA A 151 11.58 -5.41 -16.07
N ARG A 152 12.81 -4.99 -16.41
CA ARG A 152 13.96 -5.89 -16.55
C ARG A 152 14.34 -6.58 -15.24
N LYS A 153 14.34 -5.85 -14.12
CA LYS A 153 14.63 -6.46 -12.81
C LYS A 153 13.55 -7.48 -12.42
N MET A 154 12.28 -7.17 -12.67
CA MET A 154 11.18 -8.11 -12.42
C MET A 154 11.31 -9.37 -13.29
N GLN A 155 11.68 -9.23 -14.57
CA GLN A 155 11.95 -10.36 -15.45
C GLN A 155 13.13 -11.21 -14.95
N MET A 156 14.20 -10.59 -14.45
CA MET A 156 15.34 -11.29 -13.84
C MET A 156 14.91 -12.14 -12.63
N LEU A 157 14.01 -11.63 -11.79
CA LEU A 157 13.45 -12.40 -10.66
C LEU A 157 12.54 -13.53 -11.17
N ASN A 158 11.63 -13.24 -12.10
CA ASN A 158 10.72 -14.25 -12.65
C ASN A 158 11.45 -15.39 -13.38
N ALA A 159 12.59 -15.11 -14.03
CA ALA A 159 13.43 -16.11 -14.68
C ALA A 159 14.07 -17.10 -13.68
N GLN A 160 14.15 -16.73 -12.40
CA GLN A 160 14.65 -17.58 -11.31
C GLN A 160 13.52 -18.33 -10.59
N GLY A 161 12.28 -18.26 -11.08
CA GLY A 161 11.12 -18.88 -10.46
C GLY A 161 10.47 -18.06 -9.35
N ILE A 162 10.96 -16.84 -9.09
CA ILE A 162 10.40 -15.96 -8.06
C ILE A 162 9.10 -15.34 -8.58
N THR A 163 8.00 -15.59 -7.88
CA THR A 163 6.75 -14.86 -8.10
C THR A 163 6.84 -13.51 -7.40
N VAL A 164 6.53 -12.44 -8.14
CA VAL A 164 6.61 -11.07 -7.64
C VAL A 164 5.24 -10.41 -7.64
N TRP A 165 4.89 -9.79 -6.51
CA TRP A 165 3.83 -8.78 -6.43
C TRP A 165 4.49 -7.41 -6.41
N LEU A 166 4.39 -6.65 -7.50
CA LEU A 166 4.97 -5.32 -7.59
C LEU A 166 3.95 -4.27 -7.11
N ARG A 167 4.24 -3.68 -5.95
CA ARG A 167 3.43 -2.65 -5.30
C ARG A 167 4.07 -1.28 -5.50
N PHE A 168 3.93 -0.74 -6.71
CA PHE A 168 4.54 0.53 -7.09
C PHE A 168 3.83 1.74 -6.44
N ALA A 169 4.61 2.62 -5.81
CA ALA A 169 4.12 3.88 -5.22
C ALA A 169 2.89 3.67 -4.30
N HIS A 170 3.04 2.80 -3.29
CA HIS A 170 2.00 2.45 -2.34
C HIS A 170 1.49 3.65 -1.53
N GLU A 171 0.28 3.54 -0.99
CA GLU A 171 -0.32 4.59 -0.14
C GLU A 171 -0.31 5.97 -0.80
N MET A 172 -0.43 5.99 -2.13
CA MET A 172 -0.46 7.16 -2.99
C MET A 172 -1.52 8.21 -2.59
N ASN A 173 -2.53 7.80 -1.83
CA ASN A 173 -3.59 8.65 -1.29
C ASN A 173 -3.22 9.38 0.01
N GLY A 174 -2.10 9.05 0.65
CA GLY A 174 -1.52 9.78 1.77
C GLY A 174 -0.66 10.99 1.36
N ASP A 175 -0.29 11.83 2.33
CA ASP A 175 0.53 13.04 2.17
C ASP A 175 1.98 12.89 2.66
N TRP A 176 2.33 11.74 3.21
CA TRP A 176 3.64 11.47 3.83
C TRP A 176 4.74 11.03 2.84
N TYR A 177 4.40 10.77 1.58
CA TYR A 177 5.35 10.38 0.55
C TYR A 177 5.43 11.41 -0.59
N PRO A 178 6.60 11.56 -1.27
CA PRO A 178 6.75 12.51 -2.37
C PRO A 178 5.90 12.19 -3.61
N TRP A 179 5.36 10.97 -3.70
CA TRP A 179 4.37 10.54 -4.71
C TRP A 179 2.92 10.67 -4.24
N GLY A 180 2.69 10.99 -2.96
CA GLY A 180 1.38 11.13 -2.34
C GLY A 180 0.58 12.31 -2.90
N GLN A 181 -0.75 12.28 -2.73
CA GLN A 181 -1.68 13.36 -3.12
C GLN A 181 -1.59 13.84 -4.59
N LYS A 182 -1.06 13.01 -5.50
CA LYS A 182 -0.88 13.31 -6.94
C LYS A 182 -1.64 12.33 -7.85
N PRO A 183 -2.99 12.26 -7.82
CA PRO A 183 -3.76 11.21 -8.49
C PRO A 183 -3.53 11.13 -10.00
N ALA A 184 -3.58 12.25 -10.72
CA ALA A 184 -3.40 12.24 -12.17
C ALA A 184 -2.00 11.75 -12.59
N LEU A 185 -0.96 12.21 -11.89
CA LEU A 185 0.42 11.80 -12.16
C LEU A 185 0.65 10.34 -11.73
N PHE A 186 0.06 9.91 -10.61
CA PHE A 186 0.09 8.51 -10.19
C PHE A 186 -0.50 7.61 -11.27
N LEU A 187 -1.68 7.94 -11.80
CA LEU A 187 -2.33 7.17 -12.86
C LEU A 187 -1.49 7.10 -14.14
N GLU A 188 -0.86 8.21 -14.53
CA GLU A 188 0.07 8.23 -15.67
C GLU A 188 1.24 7.26 -15.43
N LYS A 189 1.91 7.36 -14.28
CA LYS A 189 3.11 6.54 -13.98
C LYS A 189 2.78 5.08 -13.70
N TRP A 190 1.64 4.80 -13.07
CA TRP A 190 1.13 3.45 -12.87
C TRP A 190 0.98 2.72 -14.21
N ARG A 191 0.31 3.37 -15.18
CA ARG A 191 0.11 2.80 -16.52
C ARG A 191 1.41 2.64 -17.27
N LEU A 192 2.34 3.59 -17.13
CA LEU A 192 3.68 3.50 -17.72
C LEU A 192 4.45 2.28 -17.19
N VAL A 193 4.54 2.13 -15.86
CA VAL A 193 5.24 0.99 -15.23
C VAL A 193 4.54 -0.32 -15.55
N THR A 194 3.21 -0.38 -15.45
CA THR A 194 2.43 -1.58 -15.78
C THR A 194 2.63 -2.02 -17.23
N SER A 195 2.65 -1.07 -18.17
CA SER A 195 2.90 -1.38 -19.59
C SER A 195 4.27 -2.00 -19.80
N ALA A 196 5.31 -1.43 -19.18
CA ALA A 196 6.68 -1.96 -19.28
C ALA A 196 6.78 -3.35 -18.64
N VAL A 197 6.25 -3.52 -17.42
CA VAL A 197 6.27 -4.79 -16.68
C VAL A 197 5.54 -5.88 -17.44
N ARG A 198 4.35 -5.61 -18.01
CA ARG A 198 3.63 -6.63 -18.79
C ARG A 198 4.32 -7.00 -20.09
N SER A 199 5.03 -6.06 -20.71
CA SER A 199 5.79 -6.32 -21.93
C SER A 199 7.00 -7.21 -21.68
N VAL A 200 7.72 -6.99 -20.56
CA VAL A 200 9.03 -7.61 -20.31
C VAL A 200 8.97 -8.74 -19.27
N ALA A 201 8.10 -8.62 -18.27
CA ALA A 201 7.97 -9.49 -17.09
C ALA A 201 6.50 -9.89 -16.82
N PRO A 202 5.81 -10.56 -17.76
CA PRO A 202 4.36 -10.83 -17.67
C PRO A 202 3.95 -11.76 -16.52
N LYS A 203 4.89 -12.37 -15.80
CA LYS A 203 4.62 -13.18 -14.59
C LYS A 203 4.56 -12.35 -13.31
N THR A 204 4.95 -11.07 -13.36
CA THR A 204 4.86 -10.15 -12.22
C THR A 204 3.45 -9.56 -12.14
N LEU A 205 2.85 -9.61 -10.96
CA LEU A 205 1.51 -9.10 -10.70
C LEU A 205 1.59 -7.66 -10.20
N MET A 206 0.80 -6.76 -10.80
CA MET A 206 0.68 -5.39 -10.34
C MET A 206 -0.30 -5.31 -9.16
N LEU A 207 0.22 -4.95 -7.97
CA LEU A 207 -0.53 -4.84 -6.72
C LEU A 207 -0.84 -3.38 -6.38
N TRP A 208 -2.09 -2.95 -6.58
CA TRP A 208 -2.53 -1.59 -6.25
C TRP A 208 -2.99 -1.53 -4.80
N ALA A 209 -2.35 -0.69 -3.96
CA ALA A 209 -2.61 -0.67 -2.53
C ALA A 209 -2.66 0.76 -1.95
N PRO A 210 -3.86 1.36 -1.78
CA PRO A 210 -4.03 2.59 -1.03
C PRO A 210 -3.95 2.36 0.49
N ASN A 211 -3.85 3.45 1.25
CA ASN A 211 -3.98 3.46 2.71
C ASN A 211 -5.45 3.62 3.13
N SER A 212 -5.90 2.86 4.13
CA SER A 212 -7.31 2.84 4.56
C SER A 212 -7.83 4.16 5.15
N GLY A 213 -6.95 5.05 5.61
CA GLY A 213 -7.33 6.28 6.32
C GLY A 213 -8.12 7.30 5.50
N PHE A 214 -8.20 7.16 4.17
CA PHE A 214 -8.82 8.16 3.28
C PHE A 214 -10.18 7.75 2.69
N GLY A 215 -10.60 6.50 2.87
CA GLY A 215 -11.94 6.03 2.52
C GLY A 215 -12.41 6.30 1.07
N LYS A 216 -13.74 6.46 0.91
CA LYS A 216 -14.46 6.51 -0.39
C LYS A 216 -15.03 7.89 -0.79
N GLY A 217 -14.97 8.87 0.11
CA GLY A 217 -15.71 10.13 -0.03
C GLY A 217 -15.15 11.06 -1.11
N ASN A 218 -16.05 11.84 -1.75
CA ASN A 218 -15.67 12.92 -2.66
C ASN A 218 -14.84 14.02 -1.96
N ASP A 219 -14.89 14.09 -0.63
CA ASP A 219 -14.08 15.00 0.18
C ASP A 219 -13.65 14.33 1.51
N ALA A 220 -12.49 13.66 1.48
CA ALA A 220 -11.74 13.22 2.67
C ALA A 220 -10.20 13.21 2.44
N LEU A 221 -9.63 13.77 1.38
CA LEU A 221 -9.79 15.20 1.10
C LEU A 221 -9.79 15.59 -0.39
N LEU A 222 -9.52 14.70 -1.34
CA LEU A 222 -9.96 14.91 -2.74
C LEU A 222 -10.14 13.56 -3.45
N GLY A 223 -11.01 12.69 -2.93
CA GLY A 223 -11.56 11.53 -3.66
C GLY A 223 -11.02 10.14 -3.28
N GLY A 224 -10.38 10.00 -2.11
CA GLY A 224 -10.10 8.72 -1.46
C GLY A 224 -9.39 7.69 -2.35
N TYR A 225 -9.88 6.45 -2.35
CA TYR A 225 -9.39 5.38 -3.22
C TYR A 225 -9.64 5.63 -4.71
N ALA A 226 -10.81 6.18 -5.04
CA ALA A 226 -11.34 6.19 -6.41
C ALA A 226 -10.49 7.00 -7.39
N ARG A 227 -9.90 8.11 -6.96
CA ARG A 227 -9.04 8.93 -7.83
C ARG A 227 -7.70 8.29 -8.18
N TYR A 228 -7.31 7.27 -7.44
CA TYR A 228 -6.09 6.51 -7.68
C TYR A 228 -6.37 5.16 -8.34
N TRP A 229 -7.62 4.80 -8.62
CA TRP A 229 -7.95 3.56 -9.30
C TRP A 229 -7.57 3.67 -10.79
N PRO A 230 -6.63 2.85 -11.30
CA PRO A 230 -6.16 2.98 -12.66
C PRO A 230 -7.06 2.30 -13.70
N GLY A 231 -8.02 1.49 -13.25
CA GLY A 231 -8.89 0.64 -14.07
C GLY A 231 -8.50 -0.83 -13.93
N ASP A 232 -9.49 -1.72 -14.05
CA ASP A 232 -9.35 -3.17 -13.89
C ASP A 232 -8.30 -3.75 -14.84
N GLU A 233 -8.17 -3.17 -16.03
CA GLU A 233 -7.19 -3.63 -16.99
C GLU A 233 -5.75 -3.32 -16.57
N TRP A 234 -5.50 -2.48 -15.55
CA TRP A 234 -4.18 -2.07 -15.10
C TRP A 234 -3.77 -2.66 -13.74
N VAL A 235 -4.63 -3.47 -13.11
CA VAL A 235 -4.41 -4.03 -11.77
C VAL A 235 -4.57 -5.54 -11.82
N ASP A 236 -3.62 -6.27 -11.26
CA ASP A 236 -3.72 -7.73 -11.15
C ASP A 236 -4.18 -8.17 -9.77
N MET A 237 -3.80 -7.42 -8.74
CA MET A 237 -4.17 -7.65 -7.35
C MET A 237 -4.52 -6.35 -6.65
N ILE A 238 -5.45 -6.44 -5.70
CA ILE A 238 -5.93 -5.29 -4.94
C ILE A 238 -5.43 -5.42 -3.51
N GLY A 239 -4.74 -4.40 -3.05
CA GLY A 239 -4.15 -4.32 -1.73
C GLY A 239 -4.82 -3.25 -0.87
N LEU A 240 -4.58 -3.30 0.42
CA LEU A 240 -4.86 -2.23 1.36
C LEU A 240 -3.73 -2.17 2.40
N SER A 241 -3.23 -0.97 2.67
CA SER A 241 -2.44 -0.71 3.88
C SER A 241 -3.38 -0.29 4.99
N PHE A 242 -3.43 -1.08 6.07
CA PHE A 242 -4.38 -0.87 7.16
C PHE A 242 -3.82 -1.34 8.50
N TYR A 243 -3.87 -0.45 9.49
CA TYR A 243 -3.24 -0.64 10.79
C TYR A 243 -4.19 -0.29 11.92
N HIS A 244 -4.01 -0.94 13.07
CA HIS A 244 -4.59 -0.49 14.32
C HIS A 244 -3.62 0.44 15.06
N TYR A 245 -4.01 1.69 15.26
CA TYR A 245 -3.21 2.69 15.99
C TYR A 245 -3.77 3.07 17.36
N GLY A 246 -4.97 2.60 17.73
CA GLY A 246 -5.69 3.12 18.91
C GLY A 246 -6.25 4.54 18.70
N GLY A 247 -6.71 4.85 17.49
CA GLY A 247 -7.29 6.14 17.14
C GLY A 247 -6.25 7.24 16.82
N LEU A 248 -6.74 8.47 16.60
CA LEU A 248 -5.91 9.61 16.20
C LEU A 248 -4.87 10.00 17.28
N GLU A 249 -5.24 9.83 18.55
CA GLU A 249 -4.37 10.09 19.71
C GLU A 249 -3.31 8.99 19.93
N ARG A 250 -3.36 7.90 19.15
CA ARG A 250 -2.41 6.78 19.20
C ARG A 250 -2.25 6.12 20.57
N VAL A 251 -3.35 5.87 21.26
CA VAL A 251 -3.37 5.27 22.61
C VAL A 251 -3.25 3.74 22.58
N ASN A 252 -2.68 3.15 23.64
CA ASN A 252 -2.47 1.71 23.75
C ASN A 252 -3.75 0.98 24.23
N VAL A 253 -4.69 0.80 23.32
CA VAL A 253 -5.98 0.12 23.56
C VAL A 253 -6.11 -1.10 22.65
N LEU A 254 -6.99 -2.03 23.02
CA LEU A 254 -7.33 -3.14 22.12
C LEU A 254 -8.10 -2.62 20.89
N PRO A 255 -7.98 -3.27 19.73
CA PRO A 255 -8.88 -3.02 18.62
C PRO A 255 -10.33 -3.31 19.02
N ALA A 256 -11.27 -2.54 18.47
CA ALA A 256 -12.68 -2.85 18.66
C ALA A 256 -13.01 -4.25 18.09
N PRO A 257 -13.98 -5.00 18.63
CA PRO A 257 -14.15 -6.43 18.35
C PRO A 257 -14.22 -6.84 16.86
N THR A 258 -14.72 -5.94 15.99
CA THR A 258 -14.87 -6.18 14.54
C THR A 258 -14.11 -5.17 13.69
N GLU A 259 -13.22 -4.37 14.27
CA GLU A 259 -12.52 -3.27 13.59
C GLU A 259 -11.86 -3.71 12.28
N ALA A 260 -11.13 -4.84 12.31
CA ALA A 260 -10.48 -5.36 11.13
C ALA A 260 -11.49 -5.83 10.08
N GLN A 261 -12.48 -6.61 10.51
CA GLN A 261 -13.47 -7.24 9.64
C GLN A 261 -14.35 -6.21 8.95
N ASP A 262 -14.83 -5.21 9.68
CA ASP A 262 -15.71 -4.17 9.14
C ASP A 262 -14.99 -3.33 8.08
N THR A 263 -13.75 -2.93 8.38
CA THR A 263 -12.93 -2.13 7.46
C THR A 263 -12.61 -2.89 6.17
N ILE A 264 -12.13 -4.14 6.30
CA ILE A 264 -11.76 -4.95 5.12
C ILE A 264 -13.00 -5.29 4.30
N LYS A 265 -14.12 -5.61 4.95
CA LYS A 265 -15.40 -5.90 4.27
C LYS A 265 -15.93 -4.66 3.54
N GLU A 266 -15.80 -3.46 4.13
CA GLU A 266 -16.18 -2.24 3.42
C GLU A 266 -15.28 -2.00 2.19
N PHE A 267 -13.97 -2.20 2.32
CA PHE A 267 -13.06 -2.07 1.19
C PHE A 267 -13.34 -3.11 0.09
N ALA A 268 -13.56 -4.38 0.45
CA ALA A 268 -13.91 -5.44 -0.47
C ALA A 268 -15.28 -5.23 -1.14
N LYS A 269 -16.24 -4.58 -0.49
CA LYS A 269 -17.48 -4.17 -1.17
C LYS A 269 -17.26 -3.17 -2.30
N LEU A 270 -16.18 -2.38 -2.25
CA LEU A 270 -15.83 -1.40 -3.27
C LEU A 270 -14.93 -2.03 -4.33
N TYR A 271 -13.87 -2.71 -3.90
CA TYR A 271 -12.78 -3.16 -4.78
C TYR A 271 -12.63 -4.68 -4.86
N GLY A 272 -13.43 -5.46 -4.14
CA GLY A 272 -13.33 -6.91 -4.12
C GLY A 272 -13.81 -7.59 -5.40
N SER A 273 -13.87 -8.92 -5.33
CA SER A 273 -14.12 -9.79 -6.50
C SER A 273 -15.45 -9.51 -7.19
N LYS A 274 -16.48 -9.10 -6.44
CA LYS A 274 -17.80 -8.78 -6.99
C LYS A 274 -17.77 -7.62 -8.01
N ASN A 275 -16.90 -6.64 -7.82
CA ASN A 275 -16.85 -5.44 -8.66
C ASN A 275 -15.72 -5.47 -9.67
N HIS A 276 -14.59 -6.12 -9.35
CA HIS A 276 -13.38 -6.09 -10.19
C HIS A 276 -12.78 -7.48 -10.47
N ASP A 277 -13.30 -8.55 -9.85
CA ASP A 277 -12.85 -9.95 -10.02
C ASP A 277 -11.34 -10.16 -9.80
N ARG A 278 -10.77 -9.48 -8.80
CA ARG A 278 -9.35 -9.59 -8.41
C ARG A 278 -9.20 -10.09 -6.96
N PRO A 279 -8.12 -10.82 -6.64
CA PRO A 279 -7.79 -11.18 -5.27
C PRO A 279 -7.47 -9.93 -4.44
N VAL A 280 -7.87 -9.96 -3.17
CA VAL A 280 -7.61 -8.88 -2.20
C VAL A 280 -6.53 -9.33 -1.22
N VAL A 281 -5.63 -8.42 -0.83
CA VAL A 281 -4.63 -8.64 0.21
C VAL A 281 -4.56 -7.43 1.16
N LEU A 282 -4.22 -7.65 2.43
CA LEU A 282 -3.62 -6.57 3.20
C LEU A 282 -2.13 -6.53 2.87
N ALA A 283 -1.77 -5.61 1.98
CA ALA A 283 -0.39 -5.44 1.53
C ALA A 283 0.52 -4.94 2.67
N GLU A 284 -0.08 -4.24 3.64
CA GLU A 284 0.57 -3.95 4.91
C GLU A 284 -0.47 -3.95 6.02
N THR A 285 -0.15 -4.58 7.13
CA THR A 285 -0.94 -4.45 8.36
C THR A 285 -0.11 -4.67 9.59
N ALA A 286 -0.64 -4.16 10.70
CA ALA A 286 -0.06 -4.30 12.01
C ALA A 286 -0.92 -3.63 13.09
N ALA A 287 -0.60 -3.90 14.36
CA ALA A 287 -1.15 -3.17 15.48
C ALA A 287 -0.04 -2.49 16.27
N ALA A 288 -0.12 -1.17 16.38
CA ALA A 288 0.89 -0.35 17.03
C ALA A 288 0.81 -0.47 18.55
N TYR A 289 1.97 -0.53 19.18
CA TYR A 289 2.15 -0.17 20.58
C TYR A 289 2.99 1.10 20.67
N THR A 290 2.33 2.20 21.01
CA THR A 290 2.93 3.54 20.94
C THR A 290 3.74 3.81 22.21
N ARG A 291 4.93 4.37 22.00
CA ARG A 291 5.77 4.94 23.05
C ARG A 291 6.12 6.38 22.69
N SER A 292 6.27 7.23 23.70
CA SER A 292 6.87 8.55 23.55
C SER A 292 8.36 8.45 23.20
N LEU A 293 8.97 9.57 22.80
CA LEU A 293 10.39 9.62 22.41
C LEU A 293 11.34 9.24 23.55
N ASP A 294 10.94 9.46 24.81
CA ASP A 294 11.67 9.03 26.01
C ASP A 294 11.36 7.57 26.41
N GLY A 295 10.61 6.84 25.58
CA GLY A 295 10.37 5.40 25.71
C GLY A 295 9.20 5.00 26.61
N ARG A 296 8.49 5.96 27.20
CA ARG A 296 7.31 5.67 28.04
C ARG A 296 6.14 5.22 27.16
N PRO A 297 5.36 4.21 27.56
CA PRO A 297 4.15 3.86 26.84
C PRO A 297 3.19 5.05 26.75
N ALA A 298 2.54 5.22 25.59
CA ALA A 298 1.39 6.09 25.47
C ALA A 298 0.27 5.63 26.43
N PRO A 299 -0.64 6.54 26.84
CA PRO A 299 -1.80 6.18 27.66
C PRO A 299 -2.59 5.03 27.03
N GLY A 300 -3.24 4.22 27.85
CA GLY A 300 -4.02 3.09 27.38
C GLY A 300 -4.18 2.00 28.43
N THR A 301 -5.10 1.08 28.20
CA THR A 301 -5.44 -0.01 29.12
C THR A 301 -4.84 -1.36 28.71
N ALA A 302 -4.27 -1.46 27.51
CA ALA A 302 -3.79 -2.71 26.94
C ALA A 302 -2.27 -2.73 26.84
N ASN A 303 -1.69 -3.91 27.06
CA ASN A 303 -0.27 -4.14 26.80
C ASN A 303 -0.05 -4.53 25.33
N GLU A 304 1.20 -4.41 24.89
CA GLU A 304 1.63 -4.67 23.51
C GLU A 304 1.23 -6.05 22.97
N ARG A 305 1.36 -7.09 23.80
CA ARG A 305 1.03 -8.47 23.42
C ARG A 305 -0.46 -8.61 23.12
N ASP A 306 -1.31 -8.10 24.01
CA ASP A 306 -2.76 -8.27 23.88
C ASP A 306 -3.32 -7.51 22.67
N ILE A 307 -2.79 -6.32 22.38
CA ILE A 307 -3.15 -5.53 21.20
C ILE A 307 -2.84 -6.32 19.92
N LYS A 308 -1.62 -6.84 19.80
CA LYS A 308 -1.17 -7.56 18.59
C LYS A 308 -1.90 -8.90 18.42
N LEU A 309 -2.10 -9.64 19.50
CA LEU A 309 -2.84 -10.89 19.47
C LEU A 309 -4.31 -10.66 19.13
N ALA A 310 -4.96 -9.63 19.67
CA ALA A 310 -6.33 -9.28 19.33
C ALA A 310 -6.46 -8.92 17.84
N TRP A 311 -5.53 -8.11 17.33
CA TRP A 311 -5.52 -7.73 15.90
C TRP A 311 -5.32 -8.93 14.98
N MET A 312 -4.29 -9.75 15.25
CA MET A 312 -4.02 -10.96 14.48
C MET A 312 -5.19 -11.94 14.53
N SER A 313 -5.84 -12.07 15.69
CA SER A 313 -7.01 -12.94 15.87
C SER A 313 -8.20 -12.49 15.01
N GLN A 314 -8.44 -11.19 14.87
CA GLN A 314 -9.48 -10.69 13.96
C GLN A 314 -9.12 -10.98 12.49
N LEU A 315 -7.89 -10.65 12.08
CA LEU A 315 -7.40 -10.80 10.71
C LEU A 315 -7.44 -12.24 10.20
N LEU A 316 -7.12 -13.20 11.06
CA LEU A 316 -7.00 -14.61 10.69
C LEU A 316 -8.20 -15.46 11.14
N SER A 317 -9.29 -14.84 11.59
CA SER A 317 -10.48 -15.56 12.07
C SER A 317 -11.22 -16.28 10.93
N ARG A 318 -11.96 -17.35 11.27
CA ARG A 318 -12.90 -17.99 10.33
C ARG A 318 -13.98 -17.01 9.87
N SER A 319 -14.47 -16.16 10.78
CA SER A 319 -15.42 -15.08 10.47
C SER A 319 -14.89 -14.14 9.39
N MET A 320 -13.60 -13.77 9.43
CA MET A 320 -12.96 -12.98 8.37
C MET A 320 -12.97 -13.72 7.03
N ALA A 321 -12.51 -14.97 7.02
CA ALA A 321 -12.43 -15.79 5.80
C ALA A 321 -13.81 -16.01 5.15
N GLU A 322 -14.86 -16.15 5.96
CA GLU A 322 -16.24 -16.28 5.49
C GLU A 322 -16.82 -14.94 5.01
N ALA A 323 -16.50 -13.83 5.69
CA ALA A 323 -17.04 -12.52 5.37
C ALA A 323 -16.36 -11.86 4.15
N VAL A 324 -15.09 -12.20 3.89
CA VAL A 324 -14.28 -11.68 2.79
C VAL A 324 -13.46 -12.81 2.14
N PRO A 325 -14.12 -13.74 1.41
CA PRO A 325 -13.46 -14.92 0.83
C PRO A 325 -12.40 -14.58 -0.24
N GLU A 326 -12.42 -13.36 -0.78
CA GLU A 326 -11.39 -12.84 -1.69
C GLU A 326 -10.13 -12.36 -0.99
N LEU A 327 -10.10 -12.24 0.35
CA LEU A 327 -8.90 -11.92 1.11
C LEU A 327 -7.94 -13.13 1.07
N LYS A 328 -6.85 -13.01 0.32
CA LYS A 328 -5.90 -14.11 0.08
C LYS A 328 -4.67 -14.07 0.97
N ALA A 329 -4.25 -12.88 1.40
CA ALA A 329 -3.08 -12.73 2.24
C ALA A 329 -3.14 -11.50 3.13
N ILE A 330 -2.39 -11.54 4.23
CA ILE A 330 -2.02 -10.37 5.02
C ILE A 330 -0.50 -10.34 5.18
N VAL A 331 0.10 -9.14 5.10
CA VAL A 331 1.54 -8.95 5.27
C VAL A 331 1.80 -8.08 6.51
N TRP A 332 2.33 -8.70 7.55
CA TRP A 332 2.58 -8.07 8.84
C TRP A 332 3.85 -7.22 8.83
N VAL A 333 3.78 -5.97 9.30
CA VAL A 333 4.96 -5.10 9.37
C VAL A 333 5.84 -5.42 10.56
N GLY A 334 7.12 -5.65 10.34
CA GLY A 334 8.03 -6.16 11.35
C GLY A 334 8.74 -5.14 12.26
N LYS A 335 8.33 -3.88 12.31
CA LYS A 335 9.06 -2.84 13.08
C LYS A 335 8.83 -2.98 14.59
N ARG A 336 9.78 -2.51 15.41
CA ARG A 336 9.77 -2.62 16.89
C ARG A 336 8.53 -2.05 17.58
N SER A 337 7.84 -1.09 16.95
CA SER A 337 6.55 -0.59 17.43
C SER A 337 5.37 -1.54 17.17
N ILE A 338 5.62 -2.70 16.55
CA ILE A 338 4.62 -3.49 15.85
C ILE A 338 4.81 -5.03 15.98
N ILE A 339 6.02 -5.60 16.22
CA ILE A 339 6.21 -7.06 16.50
C ILE A 339 6.05 -7.41 17.96
#